data_AF-A0AAW5ZUB9-F1
#
_entry.id   AF-A0AAW5ZUB9-F1
#
_cell.length_a   1.000
_cell.length_b   1.000
_cell.length_c   1.000
_cell.angle_alpha   90.00
_cell.angle_beta   90.00
_cell.angle_gamma   90.00
#
_symmetry.space_group_name_H-M   'P 1'
#
loop_
_entity.id
_entity.type
_entity.pdbx_description
1 polymer ?
#
loop_
_entity_poly.entity_id
_entity_poly.type
_entity_poly.pdbx_seq_one_letter_code
_entity_poly.pdbx_strand_id
1 'polypeptide(L)'
;MLNAGSKVQCIRWFQRVIWIGIAINMVFAIPALFWPGFLNTSFGLPMQATYPWLQNAGMLLVGISLFYAPAGINAQKYPVYSWLCVLSRLIAVVFWIDLIETSGYPDAFRPLLYSDGAMFLILGGLLYGGMPADQRPWALISAGLAGLWRCIRTGLTGTRRKVALAIALVVAFVGVETWVNLFREVPQPALQSSVDHFKYAPIGLGPDSRIPLYVFNVLPQACAQHMPKQNLGWQSFGFVFEGGHDLPIGLAKRQIGYPSVEANCALCHTGQYRKSADDVAVPVPTAPAALLNLESFQWFLYDCAGEPDFTSRVMREIDRHYSLGVIERLFYRFAIVPATQKAFLQQKQQYAWQKLRPAQGPGRTDTFNPTKMVVFDFPDDSTVGTVDLPQIWNQKPRESMYLHWDGNNNDIHERNYAAAMAVGATPQSVLPAEFKRVTDWLLDHQPPKWPFGDLDQARVHRGESLWQTQCANCHAFGKAATGQVTVGLDQLGTDPYRLNSFTVGLVSKFHQFKSPPFDFGAYRKTQSYSNTPTDGVWLRAPYLHNGSVPTLWDLLQKPERRPKVFYRGSSVFDQKQVGFVTAGPETKGGGYFKFDTSLPGNHNTGHAYGTDLTDGEKWDLIEYMKTL
;
A
#
# COMPACT_ATOMS: atom_id res chain seq x y z
N MET A 1 32.40 -50.26 -23.77
CA MET A 1 32.07 -49.44 -24.96
C MET A 1 30.86 -50.06 -25.64
N LEU A 2 29.82 -49.28 -25.93
CA LEU A 2 28.62 -49.75 -26.64
C LEU A 2 28.98 -50.13 -28.09
N ASN A 3 28.62 -51.33 -28.55
CA ASN A 3 28.81 -51.77 -29.95
C ASN A 3 27.97 -50.93 -30.91
N ALA A 4 28.36 -50.82 -32.19
CA ALA A 4 27.74 -49.91 -33.17
C ALA A 4 26.20 -50.03 -33.25
N GLY A 5 25.65 -51.24 -33.17
CA GLY A 5 24.20 -51.47 -33.15
C GLY A 5 23.47 -50.84 -31.94
N SER A 6 24.11 -50.84 -30.77
CA SER A 6 23.52 -50.26 -29.55
C SER A 6 23.52 -48.73 -29.55
N LYS A 7 24.51 -48.08 -30.18
CA LYS A 7 24.52 -46.61 -30.34
C LYS A 7 23.39 -46.13 -31.26
N VAL A 8 23.16 -46.84 -32.37
CA VAL A 8 22.04 -46.55 -33.29
C VAL A 8 20.70 -46.72 -32.58
N GLN A 9 20.58 -47.72 -31.70
CA GLN A 9 19.37 -47.95 -30.91
C GLN A 9 19.12 -46.82 -29.89
N CYS A 10 20.16 -46.31 -29.22
CA CYS A 10 20.05 -45.16 -28.32
C CYS A 10 19.54 -43.90 -29.04
N ILE A 11 20.05 -43.59 -30.24
CA ILE A 11 19.59 -42.44 -31.03
C ILE A 11 18.14 -42.61 -31.48
N ARG A 12 17.76 -43.80 -31.94
CA ARG A 12 16.35 -44.07 -32.34
C ARG A 12 15.40 -43.90 -31.17
N TRP A 13 15.79 -44.34 -29.97
CA TRP A 13 14.99 -44.13 -28.76
C TRP A 13 14.95 -42.67 -28.33
N PHE A 14 16.07 -41.95 -28.38
CA PHE A 14 16.09 -40.51 -28.12
C PHE A 14 15.07 -39.78 -29.00
N GLN A 15 15.10 -40.05 -30.30
CA GLN A 15 14.20 -39.44 -31.27
C GLN A 15 12.72 -39.75 -30.99
N ARG A 16 12.41 -40.99 -30.61
CA ARG A 16 11.05 -41.37 -30.19
C ARG A 16 10.61 -40.65 -28.93
N VAL A 17 11.49 -40.55 -27.92
CA VAL A 17 11.19 -39.87 -26.65
C VAL A 17 11.00 -38.37 -26.87
N ILE A 18 11.70 -37.74 -27.82
CA ILE A 18 11.42 -36.35 -28.22
C ILE A 18 9.98 -36.18 -28.72
N TRP A 19 9.50 -37.08 -29.60
CA TRP A 19 8.12 -37.03 -30.09
C TRP A 19 7.08 -37.31 -29.00
N ILE A 20 7.38 -38.22 -28.08
CA ILE A 20 6.54 -38.46 -26.88
C ILE A 20 6.49 -37.18 -26.04
N GLY A 21 7.62 -36.51 -25.83
CA GLY A 21 7.68 -35.25 -25.10
C GLY A 21 6.90 -34.12 -25.77
N ILE A 22 6.92 -34.04 -27.11
CA ILE A 22 6.09 -33.10 -27.88
C ILE A 22 4.60 -33.41 -27.65
N ALA A 23 4.20 -34.68 -27.70
CA ALA A 23 2.82 -35.08 -27.44
C ALA A 23 2.37 -34.75 -26.01
N ILE A 24 3.20 -35.03 -25.00
CA ILE A 24 2.94 -34.69 -23.59
C ILE A 24 2.80 -33.17 -23.42
N ASN A 25 3.69 -32.39 -24.03
CA ASN A 25 3.59 -30.93 -24.03
C ASN A 25 2.24 -30.45 -24.58
N MET A 26 1.70 -31.10 -25.62
CA MET A 26 0.41 -30.71 -26.22
C MET A 26 -0.78 -31.00 -25.30
N VAL A 27 -0.71 -32.06 -24.47
CA VAL A 27 -1.73 -32.37 -23.46
C VAL A 27 -1.86 -31.24 -22.44
N PHE A 28 -0.78 -30.51 -22.14
CA PHE A 28 -0.81 -29.32 -21.28
C PHE A 28 -1.09 -28.03 -22.06
N ALA A 29 -0.42 -27.83 -23.20
CA ALA A 29 -0.44 -26.58 -23.94
C ALA A 29 -1.81 -26.25 -24.55
N ILE A 30 -2.52 -27.25 -25.07
CA ILE A 30 -3.82 -27.05 -25.72
C ILE A 30 -4.87 -26.61 -24.68
N PRO A 31 -5.05 -27.29 -23.53
CA PRO A 31 -5.90 -26.77 -22.46
C PRO A 31 -5.45 -25.42 -21.91
N ALA A 32 -4.14 -25.16 -21.79
CA ALA A 32 -3.64 -23.87 -21.32
C ALA A 32 -4.02 -22.70 -22.26
N LEU A 33 -4.01 -22.94 -23.58
CA LEU A 33 -4.38 -21.97 -24.60
C LEU A 33 -5.89 -21.69 -24.65
N PHE A 34 -6.71 -22.74 -24.66
CA PHE A 34 -8.13 -22.63 -24.98
C PHE A 34 -9.05 -22.78 -23.76
N TRP A 35 -8.60 -23.43 -22.70
CA TRP A 35 -9.36 -23.71 -21.48
C TRP A 35 -8.54 -23.52 -20.18
N PRO A 36 -7.91 -22.36 -19.95
CA PRO A 36 -7.02 -22.15 -18.79
C PRO A 36 -7.73 -22.33 -17.44
N GLY A 37 -9.03 -22.04 -17.36
CA GLY A 37 -9.82 -22.26 -16.14
C GLY A 37 -9.94 -23.74 -15.72
N PHE A 38 -9.94 -24.66 -16.70
CA PHE A 38 -9.91 -26.10 -16.42
C PHE A 38 -8.61 -26.48 -15.72
N LEU A 39 -7.46 -26.04 -16.26
CA LEU A 39 -6.16 -26.31 -15.65
C LEU A 39 -5.99 -25.67 -14.28
N ASN A 40 -6.41 -24.41 -14.10
CA ASN A 40 -6.38 -23.76 -12.80
C ASN A 40 -7.15 -24.55 -11.74
N THR A 41 -8.35 -25.02 -12.09
CA THR A 41 -9.17 -25.84 -11.19
C THR A 41 -8.49 -27.18 -10.90
N SER A 42 -7.92 -27.84 -11.91
CA SER A 42 -7.23 -29.12 -11.75
C SER A 42 -5.94 -29.03 -10.92
N PHE A 43 -5.25 -27.89 -10.95
CA PHE A 43 -4.05 -27.63 -10.15
C PHE A 43 -4.32 -26.91 -8.82
N GLY A 44 -5.57 -26.53 -8.52
CA GLY A 44 -5.92 -25.79 -7.31
C GLY A 44 -5.38 -24.35 -7.29
N LEU A 45 -5.13 -23.75 -8.45
CA LEU A 45 -4.58 -22.40 -8.61
C LEU A 45 -5.69 -21.33 -8.60
N PRO A 46 -5.42 -20.11 -8.09
CA PRO A 46 -6.41 -19.02 -8.04
C PRO A 46 -6.83 -18.54 -9.44
N MET A 47 -8.11 -18.20 -9.61
CA MET A 47 -8.76 -17.96 -10.91
C MET A 47 -8.44 -16.59 -11.55
N GLN A 48 -7.84 -15.64 -10.84
CA GLN A 48 -7.93 -14.21 -11.20
C GLN A 48 -6.64 -13.59 -11.79
N ALA A 49 -5.48 -14.27 -11.72
CA ALA A 49 -4.21 -13.73 -12.23
C ALA A 49 -3.66 -14.43 -13.49
N THR A 50 -4.37 -15.42 -14.04
CA THR A 50 -3.73 -16.46 -14.87
C THR A 50 -4.21 -16.56 -16.32
N TYR A 51 -5.21 -15.78 -16.75
CA TYR A 51 -5.73 -15.92 -18.12
C TYR A 51 -4.67 -15.63 -19.20
N PRO A 52 -4.05 -14.43 -19.29
CA PRO A 52 -3.02 -14.21 -20.31
C PRO A 52 -1.76 -15.04 -20.05
N TRP A 53 -1.45 -15.37 -18.79
CA TRP A 53 -0.21 -16.07 -18.45
C TRP A 53 -0.23 -17.55 -18.87
N LEU A 54 -1.28 -18.31 -18.54
CA LEU A 54 -1.39 -19.72 -18.95
C LEU A 54 -1.54 -19.83 -20.47
N GLN A 55 -2.28 -18.89 -21.09
CA GLN A 55 -2.39 -18.84 -22.53
C GLN A 55 -1.05 -18.54 -23.20
N ASN A 56 -0.27 -17.60 -22.64
CA ASN A 56 1.09 -17.32 -23.10
C ASN A 56 2.03 -18.52 -22.89
N ALA A 57 1.94 -19.21 -21.74
CA ALA A 57 2.72 -20.41 -21.47
C ALA A 57 2.37 -21.54 -22.44
N GLY A 58 1.08 -21.76 -22.71
CA GLY A 58 0.61 -22.71 -23.71
C GLY A 58 1.09 -22.37 -25.12
N MET A 59 0.97 -21.09 -25.53
CA MET A 59 1.48 -20.60 -26.82
C MET A 59 2.98 -20.87 -26.97
N LEU A 60 3.77 -20.49 -25.97
CA LEU A 60 5.21 -20.68 -25.96
C LEU A 60 5.57 -22.17 -25.98
N LEU A 61 4.84 -23.01 -25.24
CA LEU A 61 5.09 -24.45 -25.21
C LEU A 61 4.77 -25.13 -26.55
N VAL A 62 3.76 -24.66 -27.30
CA VAL A 62 3.54 -25.06 -28.70
C VAL A 62 4.73 -24.66 -29.56
N GLY A 63 5.17 -23.40 -29.49
CA GLY A 63 6.32 -22.90 -30.26
C GLY A 63 7.61 -23.68 -29.98
N ILE A 64 7.92 -23.92 -28.71
CA ILE A 64 9.08 -24.71 -28.27
C ILE A 64 8.99 -26.16 -28.75
N SER A 65 7.79 -26.75 -28.73
CA SER A 65 7.59 -28.13 -29.20
C SER A 65 7.84 -28.28 -30.70
N LEU A 66 7.51 -27.27 -31.51
CA LEU A 66 7.90 -27.22 -32.93
C LEU A 66 9.42 -27.19 -33.10
N PHE A 67 10.11 -26.42 -32.25
CA PHE A 67 11.57 -26.42 -32.21
C PHE A 67 12.16 -27.75 -31.72
N TYR A 68 11.44 -28.61 -31.01
CA TYR A 68 12.00 -29.95 -30.70
C TYR A 68 12.02 -30.91 -31.89
N ALA A 69 11.24 -30.66 -32.94
CA ALA A 69 11.08 -31.58 -34.07
C ALA A 69 12.39 -31.92 -34.82
N PRO A 70 13.31 -30.98 -35.13
CA PRO A 70 14.57 -31.31 -35.79
C PRO A 70 15.43 -32.32 -35.01
N ALA A 71 15.46 -32.23 -33.67
CA ALA A 71 16.14 -33.22 -32.83
C ALA A 71 15.45 -34.59 -32.86
N GLY A 72 14.12 -34.61 -32.97
CA GLY A 72 13.32 -35.83 -33.15
C GLY A 72 13.49 -36.48 -34.54
N ILE A 73 13.79 -35.69 -35.58
CA ILE A 73 13.96 -36.19 -36.96
C ILE A 73 15.38 -36.67 -37.21
N ASN A 74 16.40 -35.90 -36.81
CA ASN A 74 17.80 -36.27 -37.01
C ASN A 74 18.72 -35.63 -35.95
N ALA A 75 18.82 -36.29 -34.80
CA ALA A 75 19.60 -35.80 -33.67
C ALA A 75 21.10 -35.64 -33.99
N GLN A 76 21.65 -36.56 -34.78
CA GLN A 76 23.09 -36.58 -35.09
C GLN A 76 23.50 -35.47 -36.08
N LYS A 77 22.59 -34.99 -36.92
CA LYS A 77 22.86 -33.87 -37.84
C LYS A 77 23.05 -32.54 -37.10
N TYR A 78 22.41 -32.38 -35.94
CA TYR A 78 22.43 -31.14 -35.16
C TYR A 78 22.78 -31.40 -33.69
N PRO A 79 24.01 -31.85 -33.38
CA PRO A 79 24.36 -32.36 -32.05
C PRO A 79 24.24 -31.29 -30.96
N VAL A 80 24.66 -30.05 -31.23
CA VAL A 80 24.50 -28.93 -30.28
C VAL A 80 23.01 -28.67 -30.01
N TYR A 81 22.19 -28.69 -31.06
CA TYR A 81 20.76 -28.46 -30.94
C TYR A 81 20.07 -29.55 -30.11
N SER A 82 20.39 -30.82 -30.36
CA SER A 82 19.85 -31.94 -29.59
C SER A 82 20.23 -31.86 -28.12
N TRP A 83 21.45 -31.42 -27.79
CA TRP A 83 21.85 -31.17 -26.41
C TRP A 83 21.15 -29.96 -25.78
N LEU A 84 20.86 -28.91 -26.53
CA LEU A 84 20.05 -27.78 -26.05
C LEU A 84 18.62 -28.21 -25.72
N CYS A 85 18.03 -29.12 -26.50
CA CYS A 85 16.72 -29.71 -26.18
C CYS A 85 16.73 -30.56 -24.88
N VAL A 86 17.88 -31.15 -24.53
CA VAL A 86 18.06 -31.85 -23.24
C VAL A 86 18.23 -30.82 -22.13
N LEU A 87 19.08 -29.81 -22.34
CA LEU A 87 19.38 -28.77 -21.36
C LEU A 87 18.14 -27.94 -20.98
N SER A 88 17.24 -27.67 -21.93
CA SER A 88 16.00 -26.95 -21.66
C SER A 88 15.13 -27.66 -20.62
N ARG A 89 15.19 -29.01 -20.53
CA ARG A 89 14.49 -29.78 -19.48
C ARG A 89 15.11 -29.58 -18.11
N LEU A 90 16.44 -29.44 -18.02
CA LEU A 90 17.11 -29.11 -16.76
C LEU A 90 16.76 -27.69 -16.28
N ILE A 91 16.63 -26.74 -17.19
CA ILE A 91 16.19 -25.38 -16.85
C ILE A 91 14.77 -25.43 -16.27
N ALA A 92 13.86 -26.20 -16.88
CA ALA A 92 12.51 -26.41 -16.35
C ALA A 92 12.53 -27.07 -14.96
N VAL A 93 13.38 -28.08 -14.74
CA VAL A 93 13.57 -28.70 -13.42
C VAL A 93 13.97 -27.68 -12.34
N VAL A 94 14.95 -26.82 -12.63
CA VAL A 94 15.39 -25.77 -11.69
C VAL A 94 14.25 -24.79 -11.41
N PHE A 95 13.53 -24.38 -12.46
CA PHE A 95 12.38 -23.49 -12.33
C PHE A 95 11.26 -24.09 -11.46
N TRP A 96 10.97 -25.39 -11.61
CA TRP A 96 9.95 -26.05 -10.78
C TRP A 96 10.36 -26.18 -9.32
N ILE A 97 11.67 -26.36 -9.03
CA ILE A 97 12.18 -26.35 -7.66
C ILE A 97 11.95 -24.99 -7.01
N ASP A 98 12.31 -23.91 -7.70
CA ASP A 98 12.08 -22.53 -7.21
C ASP A 98 10.60 -22.25 -6.94
N LEU A 99 9.70 -22.65 -7.86
CA LEU A 99 8.26 -22.47 -7.65
C LEU A 99 7.71 -23.30 -6.49
N ILE A 100 8.21 -24.51 -6.26
CA ILE A 100 7.79 -25.33 -5.10
C ILE A 100 8.15 -24.62 -3.79
N GLU A 101 9.26 -23.91 -3.75
CA GLU A 101 9.74 -23.18 -2.56
C GLU A 101 9.06 -21.82 -2.38
N THR A 102 8.66 -21.15 -3.47
CA THR A 102 8.22 -19.74 -3.42
C THR A 102 6.71 -19.52 -3.63
N SER A 103 6.01 -20.42 -4.31
CA SER A 103 4.64 -20.15 -4.80
C SER A 103 3.52 -20.36 -3.78
N GLY A 104 3.77 -21.08 -2.69
CA GLY A 104 2.72 -21.52 -1.75
C GLY A 104 1.84 -22.66 -2.25
N TYR A 105 2.09 -23.21 -3.45
CA TYR A 105 1.34 -24.33 -4.04
C TYR A 105 2.25 -25.51 -4.46
N PRO A 106 3.03 -26.10 -3.52
CA PRO A 106 4.04 -27.09 -3.86
C PRO A 106 3.49 -28.34 -4.56
N ASP A 107 2.27 -28.77 -4.20
CA ASP A 107 1.65 -29.97 -4.76
C ASP A 107 1.23 -29.81 -6.22
N ALA A 108 0.95 -28.58 -6.67
CA ALA A 108 0.63 -28.29 -8.06
C ALA A 108 1.83 -28.49 -8.99
N PHE A 109 3.05 -28.22 -8.49
CA PHE A 109 4.26 -28.17 -9.32
C PHE A 109 5.13 -29.44 -9.25
N ARG A 110 4.99 -30.27 -8.20
CA ARG A 110 5.72 -31.55 -8.07
C ARG A 110 5.54 -32.49 -9.27
N PRO A 111 4.35 -32.68 -9.86
CA PRO A 111 4.20 -33.54 -11.04
C PRO A 111 4.97 -33.03 -12.26
N LEU A 112 5.06 -31.71 -12.44
CA LEU A 112 5.80 -31.07 -13.53
C LEU A 112 7.31 -31.26 -13.35
N LEU A 113 7.80 -31.08 -12.12
CA LEU A 113 9.19 -31.37 -11.75
C LEU A 113 9.58 -32.82 -12.10
N TYR A 114 8.76 -33.79 -11.71
CA TYR A 114 9.06 -35.21 -11.98
C TYR A 114 9.02 -35.53 -13.47
N SER A 115 8.08 -34.96 -14.21
CA SER A 115 7.97 -35.13 -15.66
C SER A 115 9.22 -34.60 -16.38
N ASP A 116 9.60 -33.35 -16.15
CA ASP A 116 10.77 -32.74 -16.80
C ASP A 116 12.09 -33.37 -16.32
N GLY A 117 12.18 -33.75 -15.04
CA GLY A 117 13.34 -34.45 -14.48
C GLY A 117 13.55 -35.83 -15.11
N ALA A 118 12.48 -36.62 -15.25
CA ALA A 118 12.54 -37.91 -15.94
C ALA A 118 12.96 -37.73 -17.41
N MET A 119 12.36 -36.76 -18.10
CA MET A 119 12.69 -36.47 -19.50
C MET A 119 14.14 -36.01 -19.67
N PHE A 120 14.67 -35.18 -18.77
CA PHE A 120 16.08 -34.77 -18.76
C PHE A 120 17.01 -35.98 -18.65
N LEU A 121 16.77 -36.87 -17.69
CA LEU A 121 17.62 -38.04 -17.47
C LEU A 121 17.55 -39.04 -18.63
N ILE A 122 16.35 -39.33 -19.13
CA ILE A 122 16.12 -40.28 -20.23
C ILE A 122 16.72 -39.75 -21.53
N LEU A 123 16.39 -38.51 -21.91
CA LEU A 123 16.91 -37.91 -23.14
C LEU A 123 18.42 -37.71 -23.06
N GLY A 124 18.94 -37.23 -21.92
CA GLY A 124 20.37 -37.05 -21.70
C GLY A 124 21.15 -38.36 -21.76
N GLY A 125 20.66 -39.41 -21.10
CA GLY A 125 21.28 -40.74 -21.13
C GLY A 125 21.30 -41.37 -22.53
N LEU A 126 20.17 -41.32 -23.23
CA LEU A 126 20.05 -41.85 -24.60
C LEU A 126 20.93 -41.08 -25.59
N LEU A 127 20.94 -39.75 -25.51
CA LEU A 127 21.77 -38.91 -26.38
C LEU A 127 23.26 -39.13 -26.09
N TYR A 128 23.66 -39.21 -24.81
CA TYR A 128 25.05 -39.48 -24.42
C TYR A 128 25.55 -40.85 -24.90
N GLY A 129 24.70 -41.87 -24.78
CA GLY A 129 25.01 -43.23 -25.23
C GLY A 129 25.08 -43.37 -26.75
N GLY A 130 24.26 -42.60 -27.47
CA GLY A 130 24.18 -42.62 -28.93
C GLY A 130 25.17 -41.70 -29.67
N MET A 131 25.66 -40.64 -29.02
CA MET A 131 26.54 -39.65 -29.65
C MET A 131 28.02 -40.06 -29.66
N PRO A 132 28.76 -39.76 -30.75
CA PRO A 132 30.22 -39.79 -30.78
C PRO A 132 30.86 -38.94 -29.67
N ALA A 133 32.08 -39.29 -29.25
CA ALA A 133 32.74 -38.64 -28.11
C ALA A 133 33.02 -37.15 -28.33
N ASP A 134 33.33 -36.76 -29.57
CA ASP A 134 33.54 -35.39 -30.05
C ASP A 134 32.24 -34.57 -30.11
N GLN A 135 31.08 -35.22 -30.08
CA GLN A 135 29.75 -34.60 -30.10
C GLN A 135 29.04 -34.66 -28.73
N ARG A 136 29.77 -35.01 -27.67
CA ARG A 136 29.27 -34.97 -26.29
C ARG A 136 29.42 -33.58 -25.69
N PRO A 137 28.67 -33.25 -24.61
CA PRO A 137 28.57 -31.89 -24.09
C PRO A 137 29.93 -31.24 -23.82
N TRP A 138 30.86 -31.93 -23.16
CA TRP A 138 32.17 -31.38 -22.83
C TRP A 138 33.03 -31.06 -24.06
N ALA A 139 33.01 -31.93 -25.08
CA ALA A 139 33.73 -31.70 -26.33
C ALA A 139 33.14 -30.51 -27.11
N LEU A 140 31.80 -30.41 -27.15
CA LEU A 140 31.11 -29.29 -27.78
C LEU A 140 31.31 -27.97 -27.03
N ILE A 141 31.27 -27.98 -25.69
CA ILE A 141 31.51 -26.79 -24.85
C ILE A 141 32.95 -26.31 -25.01
N SER A 142 33.93 -27.21 -24.93
CA SER A 142 35.35 -26.83 -25.09
C SER A 142 35.64 -26.29 -26.50
N ALA A 143 35.09 -26.91 -27.56
CA ALA A 143 35.20 -26.42 -28.92
C ALA A 143 34.50 -25.05 -29.10
N GLY A 144 33.32 -24.88 -28.51
CA GLY A 144 32.55 -23.63 -28.52
C GLY A 144 33.26 -22.51 -27.79
N LEU A 145 33.79 -22.75 -26.59
CA LEU A 145 34.57 -21.78 -25.82
C LEU A 145 35.88 -21.39 -26.53
N ALA A 146 36.58 -22.35 -27.14
CA ALA A 146 37.77 -22.06 -27.94
C ALA A 146 37.42 -21.27 -29.22
N GLY A 147 36.24 -21.51 -29.81
CA GLY A 147 35.71 -20.72 -30.92
C GLY A 147 35.32 -19.30 -30.51
N LEU A 148 34.60 -19.16 -29.39
CA LEU A 148 34.22 -17.88 -28.79
C LEU A 148 35.47 -17.07 -28.43
N TRP A 149 36.48 -17.69 -27.81
CA TRP A 149 37.73 -17.02 -27.47
C TRP A 149 38.50 -16.55 -28.71
N ARG A 150 38.52 -17.36 -29.79
CA ARG A 150 39.07 -16.92 -31.08
C ARG A 150 38.27 -15.76 -31.69
N CYS A 151 36.94 -15.79 -31.58
CA CYS A 151 36.06 -14.74 -32.07
C CYS A 151 36.23 -13.44 -31.27
N ILE A 152 36.33 -13.53 -29.93
CA ILE A 152 36.63 -12.40 -29.04
C ILE A 152 38.02 -11.85 -29.37
N ARG A 153 39.03 -12.70 -29.49
CA ARG A 153 40.40 -12.29 -29.80
C ARG A 153 40.52 -11.60 -31.17
N THR A 154 39.78 -12.06 -32.18
CA THR A 154 39.73 -11.40 -33.50
C THR A 154 38.86 -10.14 -33.50
N GLY A 155 37.75 -10.13 -32.77
CA GLY A 155 36.89 -8.96 -32.55
C GLY A 155 37.56 -7.83 -31.76
N LEU A 156 38.55 -8.15 -30.93
CA LEU A 156 39.35 -7.21 -30.14
C LEU A 156 40.63 -6.74 -30.87
N THR A 157 40.72 -6.85 -32.19
CA THR A 157 41.84 -6.30 -32.99
C THR A 157 41.40 -5.19 -33.94
N GLY A 158 42.29 -4.24 -34.22
CA GLY A 158 42.10 -3.16 -35.21
C GLY A 158 40.85 -2.29 -34.99
N THR A 159 40.12 -1.99 -36.07
CA THR A 159 38.91 -1.16 -36.05
C THR A 159 37.75 -1.80 -35.28
N ARG A 160 37.64 -3.14 -35.28
CA ARG A 160 36.59 -3.86 -34.55
C ARG A 160 36.73 -3.70 -33.04
N ARG A 161 37.97 -3.65 -32.52
CA ARG A 161 38.24 -3.31 -31.11
C ARG A 161 37.70 -1.94 -30.73
N LYS A 162 37.93 -0.93 -31.58
CA LYS A 162 37.47 0.45 -31.32
C LYS A 162 35.95 0.52 -31.29
N VAL A 163 35.28 -0.17 -32.21
CA VAL A 163 33.81 -0.26 -32.24
C VAL A 163 33.28 -1.00 -31.01
N ALA A 164 33.88 -2.14 -30.65
CA ALA A 164 33.48 -2.90 -29.46
C ALA A 164 33.67 -2.08 -28.17
N LEU A 165 34.78 -1.34 -28.05
CA LEU A 165 35.02 -0.42 -26.94
C LEU A 165 33.99 0.71 -26.92
N ALA A 166 33.68 1.32 -28.07
CA ALA A 166 32.67 2.36 -28.15
C ALA A 166 31.29 1.86 -27.72
N ILE A 167 30.87 0.67 -28.18
CA ILE A 167 29.61 0.05 -27.77
C ILE A 167 29.62 -0.23 -26.26
N ALA A 168 30.71 -0.81 -25.73
CA ALA A 168 30.82 -1.10 -24.31
C ALA A 168 30.74 0.18 -23.46
N LEU A 169 31.39 1.27 -23.90
CA LEU A 169 31.31 2.57 -23.24
C LEU A 169 29.91 3.17 -23.29
N VAL A 170 29.21 3.06 -24.42
CA VAL A 170 27.81 3.53 -24.54
C VAL A 170 26.89 2.71 -23.65
N VAL A 171 27.01 1.38 -23.65
CA VAL A 171 26.20 0.50 -22.79
C VAL A 171 26.49 0.78 -21.31
N ALA A 172 27.76 0.95 -20.95
CA ALA A 172 28.15 1.31 -19.59
C ALA A 172 27.61 2.68 -19.19
N PHE A 173 27.69 3.67 -20.07
CA PHE A 173 27.13 5.00 -19.85
C PHE A 173 25.61 4.95 -19.65
N VAL A 174 24.88 4.29 -20.54
CA VAL A 174 23.42 4.10 -20.40
C VAL A 174 23.09 3.35 -19.10
N GLY A 175 23.86 2.32 -18.76
CA GLY A 175 23.69 1.55 -17.53
C GLY A 175 23.90 2.40 -16.27
N VAL A 176 24.97 3.19 -16.23
CA VAL A 176 25.28 4.12 -15.13
C VAL A 176 24.19 5.19 -15.02
N GLU A 177 23.82 5.84 -16.12
CA GLU A 177 22.77 6.86 -16.12
C GLU A 177 21.41 6.29 -15.69
N THR A 178 21.07 5.08 -16.15
CA THR A 178 19.85 4.39 -15.72
C THR A 178 19.89 4.10 -14.23
N TRP A 179 21.02 3.61 -13.71
CA TRP A 179 21.19 3.37 -12.27
C TRP A 179 21.08 4.68 -11.48
N VAL A 180 21.79 5.73 -11.89
CA VAL A 180 21.77 7.04 -11.21
C VAL A 180 20.38 7.66 -11.19
N ASN A 181 19.63 7.60 -12.30
CA ASN A 181 18.35 8.29 -12.42
C ASN A 181 17.16 7.46 -11.94
N LEU A 182 17.25 6.13 -11.82
CA LEU A 182 16.11 5.27 -11.46
C LEU A 182 16.32 4.40 -10.22
N PHE A 183 17.56 4.05 -9.85
CA PHE A 183 17.82 3.00 -8.86
C PHE A 183 18.75 3.40 -7.71
N ARG A 184 19.54 4.46 -7.86
CA ARG A 184 20.50 4.90 -6.84
C ARG A 184 19.79 5.45 -5.61
N GLU A 185 19.86 4.73 -4.50
CA GLU A 185 19.40 5.22 -3.21
C GLU A 185 20.34 6.28 -2.65
N VAL A 186 19.76 7.38 -2.15
CA VAL A 186 20.49 8.46 -1.48
C VAL A 186 20.06 8.47 0.00
N PRO A 187 21.01 8.35 0.94
CA PRO A 187 20.72 8.41 2.38
C PRO A 187 20.01 9.70 2.74
N GLN A 188 19.00 9.60 3.59
CA GLN A 188 18.27 10.77 4.07
C GLN A 188 19.08 11.50 5.16
N PRO A 189 19.07 12.84 5.18
CA PRO A 189 19.64 13.59 6.28
C PRO A 189 18.94 13.24 7.59
N ALA A 190 19.71 13.06 8.66
CA ALA A 190 19.15 12.81 9.98
C ALA A 190 18.39 14.03 10.48
N LEU A 191 17.13 13.84 10.88
CA LEU A 191 16.33 14.86 11.56
C LEU A 191 16.68 14.92 13.04
N GLN A 192 16.86 16.13 13.56
CA GLN A 192 17.37 16.38 14.91
C GLN A 192 16.34 16.02 15.99
N SER A 193 15.10 16.49 15.86
CA SER A 193 14.05 16.23 16.86
C SER A 193 13.16 15.04 16.48
N SER A 194 12.61 14.34 17.47
CA SER A 194 11.62 13.27 17.22
C SER A 194 10.30 13.81 16.66
N VAL A 195 9.96 15.07 16.94
CA VAL A 195 8.79 15.74 16.37
C VAL A 195 8.97 15.96 14.87
N ASP A 196 10.12 16.51 14.45
CA ASP A 196 10.39 16.70 13.02
C ASP A 196 10.50 15.36 12.31
N HIS A 197 11.10 14.37 12.97
CA HIS A 197 11.15 13.01 12.46
C HIS A 197 9.75 12.43 12.25
N PHE A 198 8.83 12.56 13.21
CA PHE A 198 7.43 12.18 13.04
C PHE A 198 6.78 12.91 11.85
N LYS A 199 7.03 14.21 11.70
CA LYS A 199 6.42 15.03 10.66
C LYS A 199 6.96 14.76 9.24
N TYR A 200 8.26 14.49 9.11
CA TYR A 200 8.98 14.60 7.83
C TYR A 200 9.91 13.43 7.50
N ALA A 201 10.07 12.44 8.38
CA ALA A 201 10.87 11.26 8.05
C ALA A 201 10.06 10.26 7.20
N PRO A 202 10.69 9.60 6.23
CA PRO A 202 10.07 8.51 5.48
C PRO A 202 9.86 7.29 6.37
N ILE A 203 8.74 6.60 6.18
CA ILE A 203 8.48 5.30 6.84
C ILE A 203 8.80 4.11 5.93
N GLY A 204 9.01 4.39 4.64
CA GLY A 204 9.44 3.45 3.65
C GLY A 204 8.31 2.89 2.79
N LEU A 205 7.75 3.69 1.89
CA LEU A 205 6.71 3.23 0.97
C LEU A 205 7.28 2.54 -0.27
N GLY A 206 6.50 1.64 -0.85
CA GLY A 206 6.79 1.00 -2.13
C GLY A 206 6.85 2.01 -3.29
N PRO A 207 7.49 1.69 -4.42
CA PRO A 207 7.60 2.61 -5.57
C PRO A 207 6.25 3.13 -6.06
N ASP A 208 5.21 2.31 -6.06
CA ASP A 208 3.88 2.68 -6.57
C ASP A 208 3.11 3.63 -5.64
N SER A 209 3.57 3.79 -4.40
CA SER A 209 2.97 4.67 -3.37
C SER A 209 3.79 5.93 -3.12
N ARG A 210 4.79 6.21 -3.98
CA ARG A 210 5.60 7.42 -3.96
C ARG A 210 5.29 8.27 -5.18
N ILE A 211 5.31 9.59 -5.03
CA ILE A 211 5.09 10.52 -6.13
C ILE A 211 6.42 11.23 -6.41
N PRO A 212 6.94 11.30 -7.65
CA PRO A 212 8.14 12.08 -7.94
C PRO A 212 7.96 13.53 -7.47
N LEU A 213 8.94 14.08 -6.76
CA LEU A 213 8.84 15.37 -6.06
C LEU A 213 8.47 16.51 -7.02
N TYR A 214 9.12 16.56 -8.19
CA TYR A 214 8.82 17.59 -9.18
C TYR A 214 7.41 17.44 -9.77
N VAL A 215 6.94 16.20 -9.94
CA VAL A 215 5.56 15.95 -10.38
C VAL A 215 4.61 16.46 -9.30
N PHE A 216 4.77 16.01 -8.05
CA PHE A 216 3.99 16.48 -6.91
C PHE A 216 3.93 18.02 -6.89
N ASN A 217 5.08 18.70 -6.86
CA ASN A 217 5.10 20.15 -6.71
C ASN A 217 4.37 20.93 -7.82
N VAL A 218 4.26 20.39 -9.04
CA VAL A 218 3.63 21.10 -10.17
C VAL A 218 2.19 20.66 -10.48
N LEU A 219 1.71 19.57 -9.88
CA LEU A 219 0.37 19.05 -10.15
C LEU A 219 -0.75 20.09 -9.88
N PRO A 220 -0.72 20.89 -8.80
CA PRO A 220 -1.75 21.90 -8.56
C PRO A 220 -1.86 22.94 -9.69
N GLN A 221 -0.75 23.27 -10.35
CA GLN A 221 -0.70 24.21 -11.47
C GLN A 221 -1.05 23.51 -12.78
N ALA A 222 -0.47 22.33 -13.04
CA ALA A 222 -0.73 21.55 -14.25
C ALA A 222 -2.19 21.12 -14.36
N CYS A 223 -2.85 20.88 -13.23
CA CYS A 223 -4.22 20.40 -13.16
C CYS A 223 -5.14 21.32 -12.36
N ALA A 224 -4.91 22.64 -12.43
CA ALA A 224 -5.69 23.64 -11.73
C ALA A 224 -7.22 23.49 -11.95
N GLN A 225 -7.65 23.02 -13.12
CA GLN A 225 -9.07 22.79 -13.43
C GLN A 225 -9.73 21.71 -12.56
N HIS A 226 -8.95 20.79 -11.98
CA HIS A 226 -9.43 19.70 -11.11
C HIS A 226 -9.35 20.05 -9.62
N MET A 227 -8.80 21.23 -9.28
CA MET A 227 -8.63 21.63 -7.87
C MET A 227 -9.98 21.94 -7.21
N PRO A 228 -10.29 21.34 -6.04
CA PRO A 228 -11.54 21.63 -5.32
C PRO A 228 -11.69 23.11 -4.94
N LYS A 229 -10.57 23.76 -4.62
CA LYS A 229 -10.49 25.20 -4.35
C LYS A 229 -9.33 25.78 -5.15
N GLN A 230 -9.65 26.81 -5.95
CA GLN A 230 -8.65 27.52 -6.75
C GLN A 230 -7.69 28.29 -5.84
N ASN A 231 -6.42 28.42 -6.25
CA ASN A 231 -5.36 29.20 -5.58
C ASN A 231 -4.91 28.76 -4.17
N LEU A 232 -5.47 27.69 -3.61
CA LEU A 232 -5.04 27.17 -2.30
C LEU A 232 -4.02 26.02 -2.40
N GLY A 233 -3.67 25.56 -3.61
CA GLY A 233 -2.71 24.47 -3.78
C GLY A 233 -3.07 23.24 -2.95
N TRP A 234 -2.08 22.63 -2.30
CA TRP A 234 -2.31 21.43 -1.49
C TRP A 234 -3.21 21.66 -0.27
N GLN A 235 -3.28 22.89 0.26
CA GLN A 235 -4.19 23.23 1.36
C GLN A 235 -5.67 23.00 0.99
N SER A 236 -6.02 22.94 -0.31
CA SER A 236 -7.36 22.57 -0.78
C SER A 236 -7.82 21.19 -0.31
N PHE A 237 -6.87 20.28 -0.04
CA PHE A 237 -7.14 18.92 0.46
C PHE A 237 -6.92 18.78 1.97
N GLY A 238 -6.66 19.88 2.68
CA GLY A 238 -6.43 19.87 4.13
C GLY A 238 -5.00 19.51 4.56
N PHE A 239 -4.03 19.51 3.63
CA PHE A 239 -2.62 19.40 4.00
C PHE A 239 -2.19 20.55 4.92
N VAL A 240 -1.43 20.22 5.95
CA VAL A 240 -0.97 21.16 6.98
C VAL A 240 0.44 21.63 6.66
N PHE A 241 0.69 22.93 6.72
CA PHE A 241 1.99 23.53 6.48
C PHE A 241 2.48 24.28 7.71
N GLU A 242 3.78 24.31 7.90
CA GLU A 242 4.46 25.14 8.91
C GLU A 242 5.71 25.78 8.31
N GLY A 243 6.20 26.85 8.94
CA GLY A 243 7.35 27.60 8.44
C GLY A 243 8.64 26.78 8.46
N GLY A 244 9.51 27.02 7.47
CA GLY A 244 10.84 26.37 7.39
C GLY A 244 10.89 25.04 6.64
N HIS A 245 9.74 24.55 6.14
CA HIS A 245 9.64 23.31 5.38
C HIS A 245 8.98 23.53 4.01
N ASP A 246 9.39 22.76 3.01
CA ASP A 246 8.88 22.86 1.63
C ASP A 246 7.82 21.80 1.29
N LEU A 247 7.59 20.86 2.20
CA LEU A 247 6.51 19.88 2.13
C LEU A 247 5.52 20.09 3.28
N PRO A 248 4.25 19.75 3.10
CA PRO A 248 3.30 19.71 4.21
C PRO A 248 3.71 18.63 5.22
N ILE A 249 3.32 18.83 6.47
CA ILE A 249 3.46 17.83 7.53
C ILE A 249 2.77 16.54 7.08
N GLY A 250 3.46 15.41 7.23
CA GLY A 250 2.96 14.12 6.78
C GLY A 250 3.57 13.61 5.48
N LEU A 251 4.30 14.45 4.75
CA LEU A 251 5.00 14.07 3.53
C LEU A 251 6.50 14.15 3.74
N ALA A 252 7.18 13.03 3.48
CA ALA A 252 8.61 12.90 3.60
C ALA A 252 9.27 12.85 2.22
N LYS A 253 10.49 13.40 2.12
CA LYS A 253 11.33 13.20 0.95
C LYS A 253 12.03 11.85 1.04
N ARG A 254 12.08 11.16 -0.10
CA ARG A 254 12.93 9.97 -0.28
C ARG A 254 13.52 10.02 -1.68
N GLN A 255 14.80 9.66 -1.83
CA GLN A 255 15.44 9.66 -3.15
C GLN A 255 16.00 8.28 -3.48
N ILE A 256 15.39 7.66 -4.49
CA ILE A 256 15.88 6.44 -5.15
C ILE A 256 15.82 6.72 -6.65
N GLY A 257 16.99 6.95 -7.25
CA GLY A 257 17.12 7.56 -8.56
C GLY A 257 16.79 9.05 -8.51
N TYR A 258 15.51 9.35 -8.58
CA TYR A 258 14.94 10.70 -8.54
C TYR A 258 14.33 11.03 -7.16
N PRO A 259 14.22 12.32 -6.79
CA PRO A 259 13.55 12.71 -5.56
C PRO A 259 12.04 12.41 -5.66
N SER A 260 11.48 11.80 -4.64
CA SER A 260 10.06 11.54 -4.49
C SER A 260 9.54 11.95 -3.11
N VAL A 261 8.23 12.09 -3.02
CA VAL A 261 7.50 12.29 -1.77
C VAL A 261 6.75 11.02 -1.43
N GLU A 262 6.73 10.70 -0.14
CA GLU A 262 5.98 9.58 0.42
C GLU A 262 5.21 10.01 1.67
N ALA A 263 4.02 9.45 1.87
CA ALA A 263 3.25 9.72 3.07
C ALA A 263 3.85 8.99 4.28
N ASN A 264 3.81 9.64 5.44
CA ASN A 264 4.12 9.03 6.74
C ASN A 264 2.93 9.15 7.70
N CYS A 265 3.13 8.71 8.95
CA CYS A 265 2.09 8.71 9.98
C CYS A 265 1.45 10.09 10.22
N ALA A 266 2.24 11.17 10.13
CA ALA A 266 1.79 12.51 10.46
C ALA A 266 0.76 13.07 9.47
N LEU A 267 0.62 12.48 8.26
CA LEU A 267 -0.39 12.89 7.30
C LEU A 267 -1.80 12.74 7.89
N CYS A 268 -2.08 11.58 8.47
CA CYS A 268 -3.37 11.25 9.07
C CYS A 268 -3.47 11.65 10.54
N HIS A 269 -2.33 11.86 11.20
CA HIS A 269 -2.22 12.09 12.63
C HIS A 269 -1.56 13.43 12.97
N THR A 270 -1.87 14.47 12.19
CA THR A 270 -1.60 15.87 12.56
C THR A 270 -2.87 16.68 12.36
N GLY A 271 -3.45 17.12 13.47
CA GLY A 271 -4.57 18.04 13.47
C GLY A 271 -4.12 19.49 13.37
N GLN A 272 -5.08 20.39 13.22
CA GLN A 272 -4.85 21.82 13.40
C GLN A 272 -6.11 22.51 13.88
N TYR A 273 -5.95 23.61 14.61
CA TYR A 273 -7.06 24.46 15.03
C TYR A 273 -6.72 25.94 14.88
N ARG A 274 -7.75 26.77 14.86
CA ARG A 274 -7.68 28.22 14.95
C ARG A 274 -8.64 28.68 16.03
N LYS A 275 -8.23 29.70 16.79
CA LYS A 275 -9.09 30.31 17.82
C LYS A 275 -10.21 31.15 17.18
N SER A 276 -9.92 31.82 16.07
CA SER A 276 -10.87 32.58 15.25
C SER A 276 -10.54 32.45 13.76
N ALA A 277 -11.40 32.96 12.88
CA ALA A 277 -11.22 32.89 11.43
C ALA A 277 -9.97 33.62 10.91
N ASP A 278 -9.51 34.64 11.64
CA ASP A 278 -8.37 35.49 11.27
C ASP A 278 -7.03 34.97 11.81
N ASP A 279 -7.06 33.98 12.71
CA ASP A 279 -5.84 33.44 13.31
C ASP A 279 -5.09 32.50 12.35
N VAL A 280 -3.79 32.36 12.58
CA VAL A 280 -2.97 31.33 11.91
C VAL A 280 -3.33 29.97 12.51
N ALA A 281 -3.46 28.95 11.66
CA ALA A 281 -3.69 27.59 12.11
C ALA A 281 -2.50 27.07 12.93
N VAL A 282 -2.79 26.43 14.05
CA VAL A 282 -1.81 25.80 14.93
C VAL A 282 -1.79 24.30 14.64
N PRO A 283 -0.72 23.77 14.01
CA PRO A 283 -0.55 22.33 13.84
C PRO A 283 -0.37 21.63 15.19
N VAL A 284 -1.02 20.50 15.37
CA VAL A 284 -0.90 19.66 16.57
C VAL A 284 -0.51 18.25 16.14
N PRO A 285 0.79 17.89 16.26
CA PRO A 285 1.25 16.53 16.03
C PRO A 285 0.47 15.53 16.87
N THR A 286 0.23 14.34 16.33
CA THR A 286 -0.49 13.20 16.95
C THR A 286 -1.99 13.39 17.20
N ALA A 287 -2.54 14.57 16.91
CA ALA A 287 -3.98 14.82 16.88
C ALA A 287 -4.64 14.25 15.61
N PRO A 288 -5.96 13.98 15.62
CA PRO A 288 -6.73 13.69 14.42
C PRO A 288 -6.57 14.73 13.32
N ALA A 289 -6.24 14.32 12.09
CA ALA A 289 -6.20 15.21 10.93
C ALA A 289 -7.61 15.55 10.41
N ALA A 290 -8.42 16.24 11.21
CA ALA A 290 -9.86 16.49 10.97
C ALA A 290 -10.18 17.20 9.63
N LEU A 291 -9.18 17.79 8.98
CA LEU A 291 -9.30 18.55 7.73
C LEU A 291 -8.78 17.81 6.50
N LEU A 292 -8.00 16.73 6.67
CA LEU A 292 -7.43 15.99 5.56
C LEU A 292 -8.54 15.31 4.75
N ASN A 293 -8.66 15.62 3.47
CA ASN A 293 -9.60 14.96 2.57
C ASN A 293 -8.82 14.05 1.59
N LEU A 294 -8.44 12.86 2.08
CA LEU A 294 -7.59 11.92 1.36
C LEU A 294 -8.26 11.40 0.09
N GLU A 295 -9.56 11.09 0.13
CA GLU A 295 -10.33 10.67 -1.04
C GLU A 295 -10.32 11.76 -2.13
N SER A 296 -10.57 13.02 -1.76
CA SER A 296 -10.53 14.11 -2.74
C SER A 296 -9.14 14.31 -3.34
N PHE A 297 -8.07 14.14 -2.55
CA PHE A 297 -6.70 14.20 -3.05
C PHE A 297 -6.41 13.07 -4.04
N GLN A 298 -6.78 11.84 -3.71
CA GLN A 298 -6.63 10.68 -4.60
C GLN A 298 -7.33 10.92 -5.94
N TRP A 299 -8.60 11.33 -5.91
CA TRP A 299 -9.37 11.56 -7.13
C TRP A 299 -8.84 12.73 -7.97
N PHE A 300 -8.29 13.76 -7.34
CA PHE A 300 -7.56 14.81 -8.07
C PHE A 300 -6.37 14.24 -8.86
N LEU A 301 -5.55 13.39 -8.23
CA LEU A 301 -4.42 12.76 -8.93
C LEU A 301 -4.89 11.89 -10.10
N TYR A 302 -5.95 11.12 -9.89
CA TYR A 302 -6.52 10.21 -10.90
C TYR A 302 -7.15 10.93 -12.08
N ASP A 303 -7.86 12.03 -11.83
CA ASP A 303 -8.52 12.81 -12.86
C ASP A 303 -7.49 13.63 -13.65
N CYS A 304 -6.47 14.18 -12.97
CA CYS A 304 -5.32 14.79 -13.63
C CYS A 304 -4.59 13.80 -14.54
N ALA A 305 -4.31 12.58 -14.07
CA ALA A 305 -3.66 11.53 -14.86
C ALA A 305 -4.48 11.04 -16.06
N GLY A 306 -5.80 11.20 -16.01
CA GLY A 306 -6.74 10.84 -17.07
C GLY A 306 -6.68 11.76 -18.29
N GLU A 307 -6.03 12.93 -18.19
CA GLU A 307 -5.91 13.87 -19.29
C GLU A 307 -4.96 13.33 -20.37
N PRO A 308 -5.32 13.42 -21.67
CA PRO A 308 -4.52 12.87 -22.76
C PRO A 308 -3.16 13.57 -22.91
N ASP A 309 -3.06 14.82 -22.46
CA ASP A 309 -1.84 15.63 -22.52
C ASP A 309 -1.05 15.68 -21.19
N PHE A 310 -1.44 14.89 -20.17
CA PHE A 310 -0.85 14.89 -18.82
C PHE A 310 0.67 14.99 -18.82
N THR A 311 1.35 14.06 -19.52
CA THR A 311 2.82 14.02 -19.56
C THR A 311 3.40 15.33 -20.10
N SER A 312 2.85 15.85 -21.20
CA SER A 312 3.35 17.08 -21.81
C SER A 312 3.10 18.31 -20.94
N ARG A 313 1.98 18.33 -20.21
CA ARG A 313 1.57 19.42 -19.34
C ARG A 313 2.40 19.46 -18.07
N VAL A 314 2.56 18.33 -17.40
CA VAL A 314 3.44 18.18 -16.23
C VAL A 314 4.87 18.55 -16.57
N MET A 315 5.42 18.06 -17.70
CA MET A 315 6.78 18.42 -18.11
C MET A 315 6.93 19.93 -18.36
N ARG A 316 5.91 20.60 -18.91
CA ARG A 316 5.93 22.05 -19.15
C ARG A 316 6.02 22.83 -17.84
N GLU A 317 5.27 22.42 -16.82
CA GLU A 317 5.36 23.07 -15.51
C GLU A 317 6.67 22.73 -14.78
N ILE A 318 7.17 21.49 -14.92
CA ILE A 318 8.51 21.13 -14.40
C ILE A 318 9.58 22.02 -15.02
N ASP A 319 9.60 22.17 -16.35
CA ASP A 319 10.58 22.99 -17.06
C ASP A 319 10.50 24.49 -16.69
N ARG A 320 9.38 24.97 -16.13
CA ARG A 320 9.22 26.36 -15.64
C ARG A 320 9.81 26.58 -14.25
N HIS A 321 9.78 25.54 -13.41
CA HIS A 321 10.15 25.65 -11.99
C HIS A 321 11.52 25.01 -11.68
N TYR A 322 12.01 24.11 -12.53
CA TYR A 322 13.24 23.36 -12.33
C TYR A 322 14.13 23.37 -13.57
N SER A 323 15.44 23.45 -13.37
CA SER A 323 16.44 23.36 -14.44
C SER A 323 17.04 21.96 -14.49
N LEU A 324 16.36 21.04 -15.18
CA LEU A 324 16.81 19.65 -15.32
C LEU A 324 17.98 19.52 -16.31
N GLY A 325 18.92 18.62 -16.01
CA GLY A 325 19.94 18.23 -16.98
C GLY A 325 19.34 17.57 -18.22
N VAL A 326 20.07 17.53 -19.34
CA VAL A 326 19.55 16.93 -20.60
C VAL A 326 19.12 15.48 -20.41
N ILE A 327 19.95 14.67 -19.74
CA ILE A 327 19.70 13.24 -19.50
C ILE A 327 18.54 13.06 -18.51
N GLU A 328 18.57 13.78 -17.40
CA GLU A 328 17.50 13.78 -16.39
C GLU A 328 16.15 14.13 -17.02
N ARG A 329 16.10 15.16 -17.88
CA ARG A 329 14.89 15.55 -18.60
C ARG A 329 14.37 14.44 -19.51
N LEU A 330 15.25 13.65 -20.14
CA LEU A 330 14.84 12.48 -20.93
C LEU A 330 14.21 11.40 -20.02
N PHE A 331 14.81 11.10 -18.86
CA PHE A 331 14.22 10.17 -17.90
C PHE A 331 12.86 10.66 -17.39
N TYR A 332 12.73 11.94 -17.05
CA TYR A 332 11.45 12.51 -16.63
C TYR A 332 10.38 12.38 -17.72
N ARG A 333 10.71 12.79 -18.94
CA ARG A 333 9.76 12.82 -20.05
C ARG A 333 9.33 11.42 -20.53
N PHE A 334 10.24 10.47 -20.57
CA PHE A 334 10.01 9.16 -21.21
C PHE A 334 9.84 7.99 -20.24
N ALA A 335 10.23 8.13 -18.97
CA ALA A 335 10.11 7.08 -17.97
C ALA A 335 9.31 7.52 -16.74
N ILE A 336 9.76 8.55 -16.02
CA ILE A 336 9.24 8.87 -14.67
C ILE A 336 7.80 9.43 -14.73
N VAL A 337 7.54 10.45 -15.55
CA VAL A 337 6.18 11.03 -15.66
C VAL A 337 5.20 10.02 -16.28
N PRO A 338 5.51 9.31 -17.37
CA PRO A 338 4.64 8.26 -17.90
C PRO A 338 4.38 7.11 -16.90
N ALA A 339 5.38 6.67 -16.15
CA ALA A 339 5.20 5.65 -15.12
C ALA A 339 4.28 6.14 -14.00
N THR A 340 4.44 7.41 -13.58
CA THR A 340 3.56 8.04 -12.58
C THR A 340 2.12 8.12 -13.08
N GLN A 341 1.91 8.52 -14.35
CA GLN A 341 0.59 8.54 -14.98
C GLN A 341 -0.05 7.14 -14.96
N LYS A 342 0.71 6.11 -15.34
CA LYS A 342 0.24 4.73 -15.34
C LYS A 342 -0.13 4.26 -13.93
N ALA A 343 0.69 4.56 -12.93
CA ALA A 343 0.42 4.21 -11.53
C ALA A 343 -0.88 4.86 -11.03
N PHE A 344 -1.09 6.15 -11.30
CA PHE A 344 -2.34 6.84 -10.94
C PHE A 344 -3.57 6.25 -11.65
N LEU A 345 -3.46 5.86 -12.91
CA LEU A 345 -4.56 5.23 -13.65
C LEU A 345 -4.86 3.80 -13.14
N GLN A 346 -3.83 3.05 -12.74
CA GLN A 346 -4.01 1.74 -12.10
C GLN A 346 -4.71 1.88 -10.74
N GLN A 347 -4.27 2.83 -9.92
CA GLN A 347 -4.92 3.14 -8.65
C GLN A 347 -6.36 3.63 -8.86
N LYS A 348 -6.64 4.46 -9.88
CA LYS A 348 -8.01 4.87 -10.24
C LYS A 348 -8.93 3.66 -10.45
N GLN A 349 -8.43 2.60 -11.10
CA GLN A 349 -9.19 1.37 -11.29
C GLN A 349 -9.36 0.59 -9.98
N GLN A 350 -8.28 0.43 -9.20
CA GLN A 350 -8.29 -0.29 -7.91
C GLN A 350 -9.22 0.37 -6.86
N TYR A 351 -9.34 1.70 -6.89
CA TYR A 351 -10.12 2.48 -5.94
C TYR A 351 -11.49 2.92 -6.48
N ALA A 352 -11.91 2.44 -7.66
CA ALA A 352 -13.19 2.79 -8.27
C ALA A 352 -14.42 2.49 -7.38
N TRP A 353 -14.30 1.49 -6.49
CA TRP A 353 -15.32 1.14 -5.49
C TRP A 353 -15.68 2.30 -4.55
N GLN A 354 -14.76 3.25 -4.30
CA GLN A 354 -15.03 4.42 -3.46
C GLN A 354 -16.22 5.24 -4.00
N LYS A 355 -16.35 5.37 -5.32
CA LYS A 355 -17.47 6.10 -5.96
C LYS A 355 -18.82 5.42 -5.76
N LEU A 356 -18.84 4.17 -5.30
CA LEU A 356 -20.04 3.38 -5.01
C LEU A 356 -20.41 3.41 -3.52
N ARG A 357 -19.71 4.22 -2.71
CA ARG A 357 -19.94 4.40 -1.27
C ARG A 357 -20.19 5.88 -0.97
N PRO A 358 -20.76 6.21 0.19
CA PRO A 358 -20.80 7.59 0.66
C PRO A 358 -19.40 8.20 0.72
N ALA A 359 -19.27 9.44 0.25
CA ALA A 359 -18.01 10.16 0.26
C ALA A 359 -17.44 10.25 1.69
N GLN A 360 -16.14 9.99 1.82
CA GLN A 360 -15.43 9.96 3.09
C GLN A 360 -15.28 11.37 3.65
N GLY A 361 -14.92 12.34 2.81
CA GLY A 361 -14.78 13.74 3.22
C GLY A 361 -13.64 13.99 4.23
N PRO A 362 -13.49 15.23 4.73
CA PRO A 362 -12.38 15.64 5.58
C PRO A 362 -12.32 14.89 6.91
N GLY A 363 -11.13 14.45 7.32
CA GLY A 363 -10.83 13.81 8.60
C GLY A 363 -11.23 12.35 8.71
N ARG A 364 -11.63 11.72 7.60
CA ARG A 364 -12.06 10.33 7.58
C ARG A 364 -11.39 9.53 6.48
N THR A 365 -11.23 8.24 6.73
CA THR A 365 -10.75 7.29 5.72
C THR A 365 -11.42 5.92 5.87
N ASP A 366 -11.58 5.19 4.78
CA ASP A 366 -11.88 3.76 4.83
C ASP A 366 -10.62 2.98 5.24
N THR A 367 -10.68 2.25 6.36
CA THR A 367 -9.48 1.64 6.96
C THR A 367 -9.10 0.28 6.41
N PHE A 368 -10.07 -0.52 5.92
CA PHE A 368 -9.81 -1.94 5.62
C PHE A 368 -10.24 -2.38 4.25
N ASN A 369 -11.12 -1.66 3.54
CA ASN A 369 -11.40 -1.99 2.14
C ASN A 369 -10.16 -1.87 1.24
N PRO A 370 -9.29 -0.84 1.38
CA PRO A 370 -8.02 -0.81 0.65
C PRO A 370 -7.16 -2.06 0.92
N THR A 371 -7.00 -2.44 2.18
CA THR A 371 -6.22 -3.64 2.54
C THR A 371 -6.87 -4.92 1.99
N LYS A 372 -8.19 -5.08 2.13
CA LYS A 372 -8.93 -6.22 1.57
C LYS A 372 -8.71 -6.34 0.07
N MET A 373 -8.97 -5.28 -0.68
CA MET A 373 -9.06 -5.35 -2.15
C MET A 373 -7.71 -5.18 -2.85
N VAL A 374 -6.80 -4.36 -2.30
CA VAL A 374 -5.52 -4.02 -2.95
C VAL A 374 -4.36 -4.87 -2.43
N VAL A 375 -4.39 -5.30 -1.15
CA VAL A 375 -3.30 -6.07 -0.54
C VAL A 375 -3.62 -7.57 -0.51
N PHE A 376 -4.85 -7.94 -0.17
CA PHE A 376 -5.25 -9.33 -0.03
C PHE A 376 -6.18 -9.86 -1.13
N ASP A 377 -6.42 -9.05 -2.19
CA ASP A 377 -7.19 -9.41 -3.38
C ASP A 377 -8.60 -9.96 -3.09
N PHE A 378 -9.26 -9.45 -2.04
CA PHE A 378 -10.66 -9.76 -1.79
C PHE A 378 -11.54 -9.15 -2.88
N PRO A 379 -12.64 -9.83 -3.27
CA PRO A 379 -13.67 -9.20 -4.07
C PRO A 379 -14.32 -8.04 -3.30
N ASP A 380 -14.88 -7.08 -4.04
CA ASP A 380 -15.69 -6.02 -3.43
C ASP A 380 -16.95 -6.60 -2.78
N ASP A 381 -17.01 -6.57 -1.46
CA ASP A 381 -18.11 -7.07 -0.63
C ASP A 381 -19.16 -6.00 -0.31
N SER A 382 -19.10 -4.84 -0.96
CA SER A 382 -20.03 -3.73 -0.76
C SER A 382 -20.02 -3.07 0.62
N THR A 383 -19.06 -3.41 1.48
CA THR A 383 -18.99 -2.85 2.84
C THR A 383 -18.48 -1.40 2.84
N VAL A 384 -18.82 -0.66 3.89
CA VAL A 384 -18.33 0.70 4.17
C VAL A 384 -17.44 0.63 5.42
N GLY A 385 -16.16 0.97 5.29
CA GLY A 385 -15.19 0.96 6.37
C GLY A 385 -14.75 2.34 6.84
N THR A 386 -15.47 3.40 6.45
CA THR A 386 -15.11 4.79 6.73
C THR A 386 -15.20 5.12 8.21
N VAL A 387 -14.11 5.64 8.76
CA VAL A 387 -13.99 6.08 10.16
C VAL A 387 -13.28 7.42 10.25
N ASP A 388 -13.42 8.07 11.40
CA ASP A 388 -12.61 9.22 11.77
C ASP A 388 -11.16 8.82 12.07
N LEU A 389 -10.22 9.70 11.71
CA LEU A 389 -8.80 9.50 11.97
C LEU A 389 -8.52 9.64 13.47
N PRO A 390 -7.97 8.63 14.16
CA PRO A 390 -7.80 8.71 15.61
C PRO A 390 -6.57 9.53 15.99
N GLN A 391 -6.50 9.93 17.26
CA GLN A 391 -5.26 10.40 17.89
C GLN A 391 -4.27 9.25 18.11
N ILE A 392 -2.99 9.58 18.24
CA ILE A 392 -1.92 8.61 18.50
C ILE A 392 -0.96 9.01 19.62
N TRP A 393 -1.31 9.99 20.45
CA TRP A 393 -0.60 10.25 21.71
C TRP A 393 -0.88 9.17 22.78
N ASN A 394 -0.11 9.18 23.86
CA ASN A 394 -0.20 8.29 25.02
C ASN A 394 -0.27 6.81 24.60
N GLN A 395 0.67 6.32 23.80
CA GLN A 395 0.61 4.93 23.34
C GLN A 395 1.00 3.91 24.42
N LYS A 396 1.88 4.26 25.35
CA LYS A 396 2.31 3.37 26.43
C LYS A 396 1.17 2.83 27.29
N PRO A 397 0.25 3.65 27.85
CA PRO A 397 -0.88 3.12 28.59
C PRO A 397 -1.91 2.37 27.71
N ARG A 398 -1.73 2.33 26.38
CA ARG A 398 -2.59 1.58 25.44
C ARG A 398 -2.00 0.21 25.07
N GLU A 399 -0.78 -0.12 25.47
CA GLU A 399 -0.16 -1.43 25.19
C GLU A 399 -0.96 -2.60 25.80
N SER A 400 -1.72 -2.36 26.88
CA SER A 400 -2.58 -3.36 27.52
C SER A 400 -4.05 -3.34 27.03
N MET A 401 -4.33 -2.69 25.90
CA MET A 401 -5.69 -2.45 25.39
C MET A 401 -5.94 -3.11 24.04
N TYR A 402 -7.21 -3.28 23.69
CA TYR A 402 -7.60 -3.53 22.32
C TYR A 402 -7.70 -2.21 21.53
N LEU A 403 -6.90 -2.17 20.47
CA LEU A 403 -6.61 -1.05 19.59
C LEU A 403 -7.57 -1.03 18.39
N HIS A 404 -7.48 0.05 17.59
CA HIS A 404 -8.48 0.47 16.61
C HIS A 404 -9.86 0.75 17.23
N TRP A 405 -10.75 1.33 16.44
CA TRP A 405 -12.10 1.66 16.88
C TRP A 405 -12.89 0.45 17.37
N ASP A 406 -12.72 -0.70 16.71
CA ASP A 406 -13.45 -1.94 16.95
C ASP A 406 -12.73 -2.92 17.91
N GLY A 407 -11.58 -2.55 18.48
CA GLY A 407 -10.85 -3.42 19.41
C GLY A 407 -10.35 -4.72 18.77
N ASN A 408 -9.98 -4.64 17.50
CA ASN A 408 -9.70 -5.79 16.64
C ASN A 408 -8.24 -6.28 16.69
N ASN A 409 -7.37 -5.63 17.44
CA ASN A 409 -5.97 -5.99 17.59
C ASN A 409 -5.47 -5.51 18.96
N ASN A 410 -4.60 -6.27 19.65
CA ASN A 410 -4.02 -5.89 20.95
C ASN A 410 -2.48 -5.89 20.95
N ASP A 411 -1.86 -5.81 19.78
CA ASP A 411 -0.42 -5.67 19.61
C ASP A 411 -0.12 -4.37 18.87
N ILE A 412 0.56 -3.45 19.56
CA ILE A 412 0.83 -2.12 19.00
C ILE A 412 1.79 -2.16 17.81
N HIS A 413 2.73 -3.11 17.77
CA HIS A 413 3.67 -3.26 16.68
C HIS A 413 2.95 -3.76 15.42
N GLU A 414 2.14 -4.81 15.56
CA GLU A 414 1.32 -5.32 14.47
C GLU A 414 0.40 -4.25 13.89
N ARG A 415 -0.32 -3.54 14.77
CA ARG A 415 -1.22 -2.43 14.39
C ARG A 415 -0.49 -1.38 13.57
N ASN A 416 0.70 -0.97 14.02
CA ASN A 416 1.47 0.08 13.36
C ASN A 416 1.93 -0.37 11.97
N TYR A 417 2.49 -1.58 11.83
CA TYR A 417 2.91 -2.10 10.53
C TYR A 417 1.73 -2.33 9.58
N ALA A 418 0.57 -2.77 10.09
CA ALA A 418 -0.63 -2.89 9.28
C ALA A 418 -1.13 -1.53 8.78
N ALA A 419 -1.05 -0.48 9.60
CA ALA A 419 -1.36 0.88 9.17
C ALA A 419 -0.37 1.39 8.10
N ALA A 420 0.93 1.09 8.24
CA ALA A 420 1.94 1.39 7.22
C ALA A 420 1.66 0.62 5.92
N MET A 421 1.24 -0.64 6.01
CA MET A 421 0.86 -1.47 4.86
C MET A 421 -0.30 -0.84 4.08
N ALA A 422 -1.32 -0.36 4.79
CA ALA A 422 -2.52 0.22 4.20
C ALA A 422 -2.22 1.50 3.39
N VAL A 423 -1.13 2.22 3.69
CA VAL A 423 -0.69 3.40 2.93
C VAL A 423 0.40 3.09 1.90
N GLY A 424 0.81 1.82 1.77
CA GLY A 424 1.71 1.35 0.70
C GLY A 424 3.13 0.95 1.13
N ALA A 425 3.40 0.79 2.43
CA ALA A 425 4.65 0.16 2.86
C ALA A 425 4.61 -1.35 2.61
N THR A 426 5.74 -1.91 2.17
CA THR A 426 5.92 -3.36 2.00
C THR A 426 7.01 -3.85 2.95
N PRO A 427 7.10 -5.18 3.20
CA PRO A 427 8.19 -5.76 3.99
C PRO A 427 9.59 -5.37 3.48
N GLN A 428 9.73 -5.14 2.17
CA GLN A 428 11.00 -4.78 1.53
C GLN A 428 11.25 -3.27 1.48
N SER A 429 10.21 -2.44 1.54
CA SER A 429 10.35 -0.99 1.37
C SER A 429 10.43 -0.21 2.68
N VAL A 430 9.83 -0.77 3.75
CA VAL A 430 9.73 -0.14 5.07
C VAL A 430 11.12 0.17 5.62
N LEU A 431 11.21 1.21 6.44
CA LEU A 431 12.44 1.63 7.11
C LEU A 431 12.30 1.37 8.63
N PRO A 432 12.68 0.18 9.15
CA PRO A 432 12.40 -0.19 10.53
C PRO A 432 13.00 0.75 11.57
N ALA A 433 14.16 1.35 11.30
CA ALA A 433 14.81 2.29 12.20
C ALA A 433 14.03 3.62 12.32
N GLU A 434 13.60 4.19 11.19
CA GLU A 434 12.79 5.40 11.14
C GLU A 434 11.41 5.13 11.79
N PHE A 435 10.81 3.99 11.44
CA PHE A 435 9.54 3.56 12.00
C PHE A 435 9.61 3.41 13.52
N LYS A 436 10.64 2.74 14.03
CA LYS A 436 10.84 2.54 15.47
C LYS A 436 11.01 3.87 16.21
N ARG A 437 11.79 4.81 15.66
CA ARG A 437 12.00 6.12 16.29
C ARG A 437 10.70 6.88 16.47
N VAL A 438 9.80 6.83 15.47
CA VAL A 438 8.45 7.39 15.59
C VAL A 438 7.66 6.66 16.68
N THR A 439 7.58 5.33 16.61
CA THR A 439 6.73 4.57 17.54
C THR A 439 7.20 4.67 18.99
N ASP A 440 8.52 4.72 19.23
CA ASP A 440 9.10 4.93 20.56
C ASP A 440 8.71 6.29 21.13
N TRP A 441 8.75 7.35 20.32
CA TRP A 441 8.38 8.70 20.74
C TRP A 441 6.88 8.80 21.11
N LEU A 442 6.02 8.11 20.37
CA LEU A 442 4.57 8.09 20.61
C LEU A 442 4.17 7.40 21.93
N LEU A 443 5.03 6.55 22.51
CA LEU A 443 4.77 5.87 23.78
C LEU A 443 4.45 6.87 24.89
N ASP A 444 5.28 7.91 25.02
CA ASP A 444 5.20 8.87 26.14
C ASP A 444 4.74 10.28 25.70
N HIS A 445 4.53 10.54 24.40
CA HIS A 445 4.03 11.83 23.93
C HIS A 445 2.58 12.08 24.35
N GLN A 446 2.30 13.23 24.97
CA GLN A 446 1.00 13.59 25.55
C GLN A 446 0.22 14.59 24.67
N PRO A 447 -1.12 14.61 24.75
CA PRO A 447 -1.92 15.66 24.13
C PRO A 447 -1.57 17.06 24.66
N PRO A 448 -1.81 18.11 23.86
CA PRO A 448 -1.70 19.48 24.37
C PRO A 448 -2.81 19.78 25.38
N LYS A 449 -2.47 20.60 26.38
CA LYS A 449 -3.45 21.19 27.29
C LYS A 449 -4.38 22.16 26.55
N TRP A 450 -5.55 22.42 27.14
CA TRP A 450 -6.48 23.45 26.67
C TRP A 450 -5.80 24.81 26.50
N PRO A 451 -5.76 25.38 25.28
CA PRO A 451 -4.98 26.58 25.00
C PRO A 451 -5.79 27.88 25.05
N PHE A 452 -7.10 27.82 25.32
CA PHE A 452 -8.01 28.97 25.14
C PHE A 452 -8.25 29.82 26.39
N GLY A 453 -7.38 29.70 27.39
CA GLY A 453 -7.44 30.44 28.65
C GLY A 453 -7.92 29.61 29.84
N ASP A 454 -8.17 30.28 30.95
CA ASP A 454 -8.52 29.64 32.22
C ASP A 454 -9.92 29.02 32.16
N LEU A 455 -10.06 27.88 32.85
CA LEU A 455 -11.33 27.17 33.01
C LEU A 455 -11.99 27.53 34.34
N ASP A 456 -13.32 27.48 34.38
CA ASP A 456 -14.09 27.68 35.62
C ASP A 456 -13.82 26.50 36.57
N GLN A 457 -12.95 26.71 37.57
CA GLN A 457 -12.52 25.66 38.47
C GLN A 457 -13.68 25.04 39.29
N ALA A 458 -14.72 25.82 39.60
CA ALA A 458 -15.87 25.29 40.31
C ALA A 458 -16.68 24.33 39.42
N ARG A 459 -16.80 24.64 38.12
CA ARG A 459 -17.38 23.73 37.12
C ARG A 459 -16.51 22.50 36.91
N VAL A 460 -15.19 22.68 36.77
CA VAL A 460 -14.23 21.57 36.62
C VAL A 460 -14.38 20.56 37.76
N HIS A 461 -14.43 21.02 39.03
CA HIS A 461 -14.60 20.11 40.17
C HIS A 461 -15.93 19.36 40.16
N ARG A 462 -17.05 20.03 39.82
CA ARG A 462 -18.35 19.34 39.70
C ARG A 462 -18.37 18.35 38.53
N GLY A 463 -17.79 18.75 37.40
CA GLY A 463 -17.63 17.94 36.21
C GLY A 463 -16.75 16.71 36.42
N GLU A 464 -15.69 16.83 37.21
CA GLU A 464 -14.82 15.73 37.60
C GLU A 464 -15.62 14.65 38.33
N SER A 465 -16.40 15.04 39.34
CA SER A 465 -17.26 14.10 40.08
C SER A 465 -18.26 13.38 39.16
N LEU A 466 -18.84 14.10 38.19
CA LEU A 466 -19.74 13.52 37.20
C LEU A 466 -19.00 12.54 36.29
N TRP A 467 -17.83 12.93 35.77
CA TRP A 467 -17.03 12.09 34.89
C TRP A 467 -16.54 10.81 35.60
N GLN A 468 -16.09 10.92 36.85
CA GLN A 468 -15.67 9.76 37.65
C GLN A 468 -16.81 8.75 37.83
N THR A 469 -18.03 9.24 38.02
CA THR A 469 -19.20 8.39 38.28
C THR A 469 -19.82 7.82 36.99
N GLN A 470 -19.86 8.61 35.92
CA GLN A 470 -20.62 8.29 34.70
C GLN A 470 -19.76 7.80 33.54
N CYS A 471 -18.47 8.14 33.49
CA CYS A 471 -17.62 7.97 32.31
C CYS A 471 -16.35 7.16 32.59
N ALA A 472 -15.71 7.39 33.74
CA ALA A 472 -14.37 6.91 34.03
C ALA A 472 -14.23 5.39 33.93
N ASN A 473 -15.27 4.63 34.32
CA ASN A 473 -15.20 3.16 34.27
C ASN A 473 -14.86 2.64 32.87
N CYS A 474 -15.36 3.29 31.81
CA CYS A 474 -15.06 2.94 30.42
C CYS A 474 -13.87 3.72 29.86
N HIS A 475 -13.65 4.97 30.27
CA HIS A 475 -12.75 5.90 29.57
C HIS A 475 -11.48 6.29 30.33
N ALA A 476 -11.33 5.98 31.61
CA ALA A 476 -10.14 6.31 32.38
C ALA A 476 -9.05 5.25 32.18
N PHE A 477 -7.81 5.68 31.93
CA PHE A 477 -6.68 4.75 31.91
C PHE A 477 -6.63 3.90 33.19
N GLY A 478 -6.32 2.61 33.03
CA GLY A 478 -6.21 1.65 34.13
C GLY A 478 -7.53 1.05 34.62
N LYS A 479 -8.70 1.46 34.12
CA LYS A 479 -9.98 0.79 34.43
C LYS A 479 -10.16 -0.46 33.59
N ALA A 480 -10.81 -1.47 34.17
CA ALA A 480 -10.97 -2.79 33.56
C ALA A 480 -11.73 -2.78 32.23
N ALA A 481 -12.68 -1.85 32.06
CA ALA A 481 -13.44 -1.73 30.81
C ALA A 481 -12.76 -0.86 29.75
N THR A 482 -11.67 -0.16 30.07
CA THR A 482 -10.99 0.74 29.14
C THR A 482 -10.15 -0.04 28.14
N GLY A 483 -10.31 0.29 26.86
CA GLY A 483 -9.70 -0.46 25.76
C GLY A 483 -10.32 -1.83 25.55
N GLN A 484 -11.52 -2.10 26.08
CA GLN A 484 -12.24 -3.35 25.92
C GLN A 484 -13.52 -3.15 25.13
N VAL A 485 -14.03 -4.23 24.53
CA VAL A 485 -15.36 -4.29 23.91
C VAL A 485 -16.32 -4.91 24.92
N THR A 486 -17.01 -4.07 25.71
CA THR A 486 -17.74 -4.53 26.90
C THR A 486 -19.23 -4.79 26.69
N VAL A 487 -19.81 -4.24 25.62
CA VAL A 487 -21.25 -4.36 25.32
C VAL A 487 -21.45 -4.76 23.86
N GLY A 488 -22.61 -5.36 23.55
CA GLY A 488 -23.01 -5.63 22.17
C GLY A 488 -23.32 -4.34 21.41
N LEU A 489 -23.33 -4.41 20.07
CA LEU A 489 -23.66 -3.26 19.23
C LEU A 489 -25.12 -2.82 19.38
N ASP A 490 -26.03 -3.74 19.67
CA ASP A 490 -27.43 -3.49 20.00
C ASP A 490 -27.58 -2.60 21.24
N GLN A 491 -26.76 -2.82 22.26
CA GLN A 491 -26.72 -1.97 23.46
C GLN A 491 -25.99 -0.65 23.22
N LEU A 492 -24.87 -0.66 22.49
CA LEU A 492 -24.10 0.56 22.21
C LEU A 492 -24.85 1.49 21.23
N GLY A 493 -25.56 0.94 20.25
CA GLY A 493 -26.44 1.64 19.30
C GLY A 493 -25.75 2.49 18.24
N THR A 494 -24.42 2.48 18.16
CA THR A 494 -23.65 3.27 17.18
C THR A 494 -23.66 2.62 15.79
N ASP A 495 -23.23 3.37 14.77
CA ASP A 495 -23.17 2.91 13.37
C ASP A 495 -22.47 1.52 13.21
N PRO A 496 -23.07 0.55 12.49
CA PRO A 496 -22.54 -0.81 12.37
C PRO A 496 -21.50 -1.02 11.26
N TYR A 497 -21.36 -0.08 10.32
CA TYR A 497 -20.75 -0.36 9.02
C TYR A 497 -19.25 -0.66 9.14
N ARG A 498 -18.52 0.16 9.90
CA ARG A 498 -17.09 -0.07 10.14
C ARG A 498 -16.85 -1.45 10.76
N LEU A 499 -17.63 -1.82 11.77
CA LEU A 499 -17.54 -3.15 12.37
C LEU A 499 -17.78 -4.23 11.30
N ASN A 500 -18.83 -4.12 10.50
CA ASN A 500 -19.19 -5.10 9.47
C ASN A 500 -18.14 -5.25 8.36
N SER A 501 -17.41 -4.17 8.03
CA SER A 501 -16.34 -4.21 7.02
C SER A 501 -15.15 -5.10 7.41
N PHE A 502 -14.91 -5.30 8.71
CA PHE A 502 -13.85 -6.15 9.24
C PHE A 502 -14.39 -7.58 9.46
N THR A 503 -13.94 -8.53 8.66
CA THR A 503 -14.52 -9.89 8.57
C THR A 503 -13.60 -10.94 9.17
N VAL A 504 -14.16 -12.12 9.50
CA VAL A 504 -13.35 -13.29 9.92
C VAL A 504 -12.41 -13.73 8.81
N GLY A 505 -12.82 -13.63 7.54
CA GLY A 505 -11.94 -13.91 6.39
C GLY A 505 -10.72 -12.99 6.35
N LEU A 506 -10.90 -11.70 6.66
CA LEU A 506 -9.79 -10.75 6.74
C LEU A 506 -8.83 -11.09 7.89
N VAL A 507 -9.36 -11.48 9.06
CA VAL A 507 -8.53 -11.97 10.18
C VAL A 507 -7.66 -13.15 9.75
N SER A 508 -8.26 -14.16 9.11
CA SER A 508 -7.51 -15.32 8.60
C SER A 508 -6.38 -14.92 7.64
N LYS A 509 -6.60 -13.90 6.80
CA LYS A 509 -5.59 -13.41 5.86
C LYS A 509 -4.46 -12.66 6.53
N PHE A 510 -4.75 -11.82 7.52
CA PHE A 510 -3.71 -11.25 8.39
C PHE A 510 -2.86 -12.36 9.04
N HIS A 511 -3.50 -13.38 9.62
CA HIS A 511 -2.80 -14.47 10.29
C HIS A 511 -1.93 -15.32 9.36
N GLN A 512 -2.30 -15.44 8.08
CA GLN A 512 -1.52 -16.14 7.06
C GLN A 512 -0.35 -15.31 6.53
N PHE A 513 -0.38 -13.98 6.69
CA PHE A 513 0.68 -13.11 6.20
C PHE A 513 1.89 -13.14 7.12
N LYS A 514 2.97 -13.79 6.68
CA LYS A 514 4.24 -13.95 7.42
C LYS A 514 5.41 -13.46 6.59
N SER A 515 5.69 -12.16 6.65
CA SER A 515 6.81 -11.54 5.93
C SER A 515 7.46 -10.46 6.80
N PRO A 516 8.45 -10.81 7.64
CA PRO A 516 9.06 -9.87 8.57
C PRO A 516 9.52 -8.56 7.89
N PRO A 517 9.30 -7.39 8.51
CA PRO A 517 8.75 -7.18 9.85
C PRO A 517 7.21 -7.24 9.96
N PHE A 518 6.51 -7.57 8.87
CA PHE A 518 5.05 -7.65 8.81
C PHE A 518 4.61 -9.07 9.16
N ASP A 519 4.22 -9.24 10.41
CA ASP A 519 3.66 -10.47 10.95
C ASP A 519 2.47 -10.09 11.82
N PHE A 520 1.29 -10.64 11.51
CA PHE A 520 0.04 -10.23 12.12
C PHE A 520 -0.67 -11.44 12.74
N GLY A 521 -0.57 -11.64 14.05
CA GLY A 521 -1.18 -12.76 14.79
C GLY A 521 -2.20 -12.34 15.85
N ALA A 522 -2.31 -11.05 16.16
CA ALA A 522 -3.15 -10.51 17.23
C ALA A 522 -4.54 -10.03 16.76
N TYR A 523 -4.85 -10.15 15.46
CA TYR A 523 -6.12 -9.69 14.92
C TYR A 523 -7.30 -10.59 15.31
N ARG A 524 -8.45 -9.98 15.58
CA ARG A 524 -9.69 -10.68 15.91
C ARG A 524 -10.91 -9.95 15.40
N LYS A 525 -11.96 -10.72 15.11
CA LYS A 525 -13.30 -10.17 14.92
C LYS A 525 -13.94 -9.90 16.28
N THR A 526 -14.53 -8.72 16.44
CA THR A 526 -15.28 -8.32 17.65
C THR A 526 -16.77 -8.13 17.34
N GLN A 527 -17.55 -7.91 18.40
CA GLN A 527 -19.00 -7.73 18.37
C GLN A 527 -19.46 -6.27 18.50
N SER A 528 -18.55 -5.32 18.77
CA SER A 528 -18.86 -3.90 18.98
C SER A 528 -17.57 -3.06 18.96
N TYR A 529 -17.62 -1.81 19.44
CA TYR A 529 -16.48 -0.89 19.51
C TYR A 529 -15.76 -0.92 20.86
N SER A 530 -14.47 -0.60 20.84
CA SER A 530 -13.61 -0.53 22.03
C SER A 530 -13.86 0.77 22.80
N ASN A 531 -13.90 0.69 24.12
CA ASN A 531 -14.03 1.86 24.99
C ASN A 531 -12.73 2.67 24.99
N THR A 532 -12.61 3.66 24.11
CA THR A 532 -11.37 4.42 23.97
C THR A 532 -11.16 5.40 25.14
N PRO A 533 -9.95 5.53 25.71
CA PRO A 533 -9.64 6.59 26.66
C PRO A 533 -10.01 7.99 26.15
N THR A 534 -10.31 8.93 27.05
CA THR A 534 -10.74 10.33 26.73
C THR A 534 -9.63 11.37 26.94
N ASP A 535 -8.37 10.95 26.92
CA ASP A 535 -7.22 11.84 26.91
C ASP A 535 -7.19 12.73 25.65
N GLY A 536 -6.94 14.02 25.85
CA GLY A 536 -6.95 15.05 24.83
C GLY A 536 -8.30 15.23 24.16
N VAL A 537 -9.41 14.86 24.82
CA VAL A 537 -10.74 14.77 24.18
C VAL A 537 -11.21 16.06 23.56
N TRP A 538 -10.75 17.20 24.08
CA TRP A 538 -11.11 18.51 23.54
C TRP A 538 -10.72 18.66 22.07
N LEU A 539 -9.63 18.05 21.58
CA LEU A 539 -9.16 18.19 20.19
C LEU A 539 -9.45 16.95 19.33
N ARG A 540 -10.54 16.23 19.63
CA ARG A 540 -10.94 15.01 18.90
C ARG A 540 -12.21 15.14 18.11
N ALA A 541 -12.77 16.34 18.02
CA ALA A 541 -13.97 16.56 17.24
C ALA A 541 -13.71 16.31 15.74
N PRO A 542 -14.71 15.79 15.00
CA PRO A 542 -16.01 15.30 15.48
C PRO A 542 -15.92 13.96 16.25
N TYR A 543 -16.91 13.69 17.11
CA TYR A 543 -16.94 12.54 18.02
C TYR A 543 -17.64 11.30 17.43
N LEU A 544 -17.49 10.18 18.14
CA LEU A 544 -17.76 8.79 17.71
C LEU A 544 -16.75 8.28 16.67
N HIS A 545 -16.74 6.96 16.44
CA HIS A 545 -15.76 6.31 15.56
C HIS A 545 -15.80 6.79 14.10
N ASN A 546 -16.92 7.37 13.66
CA ASN A 546 -17.14 7.84 12.30
C ASN A 546 -17.22 9.37 12.20
N GLY A 547 -16.96 10.09 13.30
CA GLY A 547 -16.98 11.55 13.34
C GLY A 547 -18.33 12.14 12.93
N SER A 548 -19.42 11.56 13.43
CA SER A 548 -20.81 11.90 13.09
C SER A 548 -21.48 12.85 14.08
N VAL A 549 -20.79 13.22 15.16
CA VAL A 549 -21.29 14.13 16.20
C VAL A 549 -20.34 15.33 16.34
N PRO A 550 -20.75 16.56 16.03
CA PRO A 550 -19.78 17.64 15.78
C PRO A 550 -19.13 18.23 17.04
N THR A 551 -19.82 18.22 18.19
CA THR A 551 -19.33 18.84 19.44
C THR A 551 -19.55 17.93 20.66
N LEU A 552 -18.85 18.18 21.78
CA LEU A 552 -19.12 17.45 23.03
C LEU A 552 -20.53 17.74 23.53
N TRP A 553 -21.01 18.97 23.34
CA TRP A 553 -22.38 19.34 23.64
C TRP A 553 -23.37 18.42 22.93
N ASP A 554 -23.20 18.21 21.63
CA ASP A 554 -24.05 17.33 20.83
C ASP A 554 -23.93 15.85 21.25
N LEU A 555 -22.73 15.41 21.65
CA LEU A 555 -22.51 14.04 22.13
C LEU A 555 -23.34 13.73 23.38
N LEU A 556 -23.45 14.71 24.28
CA LEU A 556 -24.26 14.64 25.50
C LEU A 556 -25.75 14.93 25.25
N GLN A 557 -26.17 15.21 24.02
CA GLN A 557 -27.59 15.23 23.67
C GLN A 557 -28.10 13.83 23.35
N LYS A 558 -29.40 13.61 23.60
CA LYS A 558 -30.09 12.41 23.12
C LYS A 558 -29.95 12.31 21.59
N PRO A 559 -29.77 11.10 21.01
CA PRO A 559 -29.50 10.93 19.57
C PRO A 559 -30.50 11.63 18.63
N GLU A 560 -31.75 11.80 19.06
CA GLU A 560 -32.82 12.46 18.30
C GLU A 560 -32.59 13.97 18.16
N ARG A 561 -31.86 14.58 19.11
CA ARG A 561 -31.53 16.01 19.13
C ARG A 561 -30.19 16.35 18.47
N ARG A 562 -29.38 15.34 18.12
CA ARG A 562 -28.09 15.53 17.45
C ARG A 562 -28.29 16.05 16.02
N PRO A 563 -27.40 16.93 15.50
CA PRO A 563 -27.50 17.43 14.13
C PRO A 563 -27.55 16.31 13.10
N LYS A 564 -28.55 16.32 12.22
CA LYS A 564 -28.68 15.34 11.12
C LYS A 564 -27.82 15.70 9.90
N VAL A 565 -27.53 17.00 9.75
CA VAL A 565 -26.66 17.54 8.71
C VAL A 565 -25.81 18.63 9.33
N PHE A 566 -24.50 18.60 9.06
CA PHE A 566 -23.55 19.64 9.46
C PHE A 566 -22.39 19.71 8.45
N TYR A 567 -21.53 20.73 8.55
CA TYR A 567 -20.42 20.91 7.61
C TYR A 567 -19.06 20.62 8.26
N ARG A 568 -18.25 19.77 7.61
CA ARG A 568 -16.84 19.49 7.97
C ARG A 568 -15.88 20.32 7.12
N GLY A 569 -14.67 20.56 7.64
CA GLY A 569 -13.63 21.31 6.92
C GLY A 569 -13.24 22.66 7.56
N SER A 570 -13.74 22.97 8.77
CA SER A 570 -13.34 24.16 9.52
C SER A 570 -12.20 23.86 10.49
N SER A 571 -11.18 24.72 10.51
CA SER A 571 -10.19 24.76 11.60
C SER A 571 -10.63 25.66 12.76
N VAL A 572 -11.69 26.46 12.62
CA VAL A 572 -12.13 27.37 13.68
C VAL A 572 -12.80 26.55 14.78
N PHE A 573 -12.31 26.70 16.00
CA PHE A 573 -12.71 25.89 17.14
C PHE A 573 -13.82 26.57 17.95
N ASP A 574 -14.96 25.89 18.15
CA ASP A 574 -16.01 26.29 19.09
C ASP A 574 -15.57 25.92 20.51
N GLN A 575 -15.08 26.92 21.23
CA GLN A 575 -14.56 26.77 22.60
C GLN A 575 -15.66 26.45 23.63
N LYS A 576 -16.92 26.81 23.34
CA LYS A 576 -18.05 26.59 24.25
C LYS A 576 -18.53 25.15 24.13
N GLN A 577 -18.90 24.72 22.93
CA GLN A 577 -19.45 23.38 22.68
C GLN A 577 -18.36 22.30 22.55
N VAL A 578 -17.10 22.71 22.39
CA VAL A 578 -15.92 21.85 22.24
C VAL A 578 -16.01 20.99 20.97
N GLY A 579 -15.68 21.63 19.86
CA GLY A 579 -15.55 21.02 18.55
C GLY A 579 -15.19 22.06 17.49
N PHE A 580 -15.30 21.71 16.21
CA PHE A 580 -15.10 22.68 15.12
C PHE A 580 -16.42 23.36 14.75
N VAL A 581 -16.35 24.60 14.28
CA VAL A 581 -17.53 25.33 13.77
C VAL A 581 -18.08 24.61 12.55
N THR A 582 -19.35 24.21 12.60
CA THR A 582 -19.99 23.38 11.55
C THR A 582 -21.15 24.06 10.83
N ALA A 583 -21.46 25.32 11.17
CA ALA A 583 -22.47 26.14 10.51
C ALA A 583 -22.12 27.65 10.64
N GLY A 584 -22.61 28.47 9.71
CA GLY A 584 -22.44 29.93 9.73
C GLY A 584 -22.11 30.54 8.36
N PRO A 585 -21.99 31.88 8.26
CA PRO A 585 -21.60 32.57 7.03
C PRO A 585 -20.26 32.05 6.48
N GLU A 586 -19.31 31.76 7.36
CA GLU A 586 -18.01 31.19 7.00
C GLU A 586 -18.10 29.81 6.37
N THR A 587 -19.15 29.03 6.68
CA THR A 587 -19.41 27.71 6.06
C THR A 587 -20.20 27.79 4.74
N LYS A 588 -20.83 28.94 4.46
CA LYS A 588 -21.64 29.20 3.26
C LYS A 588 -20.79 29.88 2.19
N GLY A 589 -19.80 29.18 1.66
CA GLY A 589 -18.84 29.72 0.68
C GLY A 589 -18.20 28.69 -0.26
N GLY A 590 -18.79 27.49 -0.40
CA GLY A 590 -18.34 26.50 -1.39
C GLY A 590 -17.08 25.71 -1.04
N GLY A 591 -16.66 25.69 0.23
CA GLY A 591 -15.41 25.04 0.64
C GLY A 591 -15.51 24.00 1.76
N TYR A 592 -16.72 23.63 2.19
CA TYR A 592 -16.97 22.72 3.29
C TYR A 592 -17.75 21.50 2.84
N PHE A 593 -17.46 20.36 3.47
CA PHE A 593 -18.09 19.08 3.15
C PHE A 593 -19.40 18.93 3.92
N LYS A 594 -20.53 18.80 3.20
CA LYS A 594 -21.84 18.51 3.80
C LYS A 594 -21.83 17.07 4.32
N PHE A 595 -21.83 16.90 5.63
CA PHE A 595 -21.97 15.62 6.29
C PHE A 595 -23.46 15.32 6.51
N ASP A 596 -23.93 14.17 6.02
CA ASP A 596 -25.30 13.70 6.18
C ASP A 596 -25.29 12.39 6.98
N THR A 597 -25.93 12.41 8.16
CA THR A 597 -25.93 11.27 9.09
C THR A 597 -26.92 10.17 8.70
N SER A 598 -27.71 10.36 7.64
CA SER A 598 -28.62 9.32 7.11
C SER A 598 -27.93 8.35 6.15
N LEU A 599 -26.71 8.66 5.72
CA LEU A 599 -25.96 7.81 4.79
C LEU A 599 -25.31 6.62 5.51
N PRO A 600 -25.15 5.47 4.83
CA PRO A 600 -24.39 4.33 5.33
C PRO A 600 -23.01 4.71 5.87
N GLY A 601 -22.68 4.29 7.10
CA GLY A 601 -21.41 4.61 7.76
C GLY A 601 -21.38 5.97 8.46
N ASN A 602 -22.41 6.80 8.31
CA ASN A 602 -22.48 8.14 8.89
C ASN A 602 -23.47 8.26 10.06
N HIS A 603 -24.06 7.16 10.55
CA HIS A 603 -25.09 7.27 11.59
C HIS A 603 -24.53 7.90 12.87
N ASN A 604 -25.29 8.82 13.45
CA ASN A 604 -24.96 9.54 14.69
C ASN A 604 -25.72 9.00 15.92
N THR A 605 -26.19 7.77 15.84
CA THR A 605 -26.96 7.08 16.89
C THR A 605 -26.06 6.47 17.96
N GLY A 606 -26.67 5.97 19.03
CA GLY A 606 -25.95 5.23 20.07
C GLY A 606 -25.14 6.11 21.01
N HIS A 607 -24.41 5.45 21.91
CA HIS A 607 -23.68 6.08 23.01
C HIS A 607 -24.57 7.06 23.78
N ALA A 608 -25.65 6.55 24.37
CA ALA A 608 -26.63 7.37 25.10
C ALA A 608 -26.21 7.69 26.55
N TYR A 609 -24.97 7.37 26.93
CA TYR A 609 -24.40 7.66 28.24
C TYR A 609 -24.26 9.19 28.46
N GLY A 610 -24.62 9.66 29.67
CA GLY A 610 -24.58 11.09 30.01
C GLY A 610 -25.70 11.95 29.40
N THR A 611 -26.58 11.37 28.57
CA THR A 611 -27.61 12.15 27.86
C THR A 611 -28.77 12.61 28.74
N ASP A 612 -29.01 11.93 29.86
CA ASP A 612 -30.04 12.25 30.85
C ASP A 612 -29.58 13.26 31.91
N LEU A 613 -28.31 13.67 31.90
CA LEU A 613 -27.83 14.79 32.72
C LEU A 613 -28.59 16.08 32.38
N THR A 614 -28.76 16.95 33.37
CA THR A 614 -29.27 18.31 33.14
C THR A 614 -28.27 19.10 32.30
N ASP A 615 -28.75 20.16 31.63
CA ASP A 615 -27.87 21.01 30.83
C ASP A 615 -26.75 21.64 31.66
N GLY A 616 -27.02 21.99 32.93
CA GLY A 616 -26.01 22.50 33.86
C GLY A 616 -24.91 21.50 34.14
N GLU A 617 -25.28 20.24 34.43
CA GLU A 617 -24.33 19.15 34.66
C GLU A 617 -23.53 18.81 33.39
N LYS A 618 -24.15 18.89 32.21
CA LYS A 618 -23.44 18.71 30.93
C LYS A 618 -22.38 19.79 30.73
N TRP A 619 -22.68 21.05 31.04
CA TRP A 619 -21.69 22.12 30.96
C TRP A 619 -20.56 21.94 31.99
N ASP A 620 -20.87 21.50 33.20
CA ASP A 620 -19.84 21.18 34.21
C ASP A 620 -18.94 20.03 33.71
N LEU A 621 -19.52 18.96 33.18
CA LEU A 621 -18.79 17.83 32.59
C LEU A 621 -17.90 18.25 31.41
N ILE A 622 -18.43 19.07 30.49
CA ILE A 622 -17.66 19.60 29.35
C ILE A 622 -16.49 20.44 29.84
N GLU A 623 -16.67 21.28 30.87
CA GLU A 623 -15.59 22.09 31.42
C GLU A 623 -14.47 21.21 32.00
N TYR A 624 -14.82 20.12 32.69
CA TYR A 624 -13.83 19.13 33.12
C TYR A 624 -13.16 18.41 31.95
N MET A 625 -13.90 18.01 30.91
CA MET A 625 -13.34 17.31 29.75
C MET A 625 -12.34 18.15 28.95
N LYS A 626 -12.34 19.49 29.09
CA LYS A 626 -11.29 20.36 28.54
C LYS A 626 -9.93 20.16 29.24
N THR A 627 -9.92 19.61 30.45
CA THR A 627 -8.69 19.35 31.24
C THR A 627 -8.01 18.02 30.90
N LEU A 628 -8.73 17.11 30.23
CA LEU A 628 -8.29 15.77 29.83
C LEU A 628 -7.47 15.80 28.54
#